data_AF-A0A7C9JSZ0-F1
#
_entry.id   AF-A0A7C9JSZ0-F1
#
_cell.length_a   1.000
_cell.length_b   1.000
_cell.length_c   1.000
_cell.angle_alpha   90.00
_cell.angle_beta   90.00
_cell.angle_gamma   90.00
#
_symmetry.space_group_name_H-M   'P 1'
#
loop_
_entity.id
_entity.type
_entity.pdbx_description
1 polymer ?
#
loop_
_entity_poly.entity_id
_entity_poly.type
_entity_poly.pdbx_seq_one_letter_code
_entity_poly.pdbx_strand_id
1 'polypeptide(L)' 'MAYLTAKQVAERLGVSINTVWRWVREQDDFPKPKKLGEKTTRWRLADVDNWANDRERV' A
#
# COMPACT_ATOMS: atom_id res chain seq x y z
N MET A 1 -12.03 -10.70 -2.40
CA MET A 1 -11.42 -9.35 -2.21
C MET A 1 -10.46 -9.41 -1.03
N ALA A 2 -9.14 -9.40 -1.29
CA ALA A 2 -8.13 -9.48 -0.25
C ALA A 2 -7.66 -8.07 0.17
N TYR A 3 -7.56 -7.86 1.47
CA TYR A 3 -7.06 -6.63 2.08
C TYR A 3 -5.69 -6.89 2.73
N LEU A 4 -4.74 -6.01 2.49
CA LEU A 4 -3.38 -6.08 3.01
C LEU A 4 -3.22 -5.14 4.19
N THR A 5 -2.45 -5.58 5.18
CA THR A 5 -1.93 -4.74 6.26
C THR A 5 -0.72 -3.93 5.77
N ALA A 6 -0.35 -2.86 6.48
CA ALA A 6 0.85 -2.10 6.16
C ALA A 6 2.11 -2.99 6.13
N LYS A 7 2.17 -4.01 7.00
CA LYS A 7 3.24 -5.01 7.01
C LYS A 7 3.27 -5.83 5.73
N GLN A 8 2.14 -6.35 5.28
CA GLN A 8 2.08 -7.16 4.06
C GLN A 8 2.37 -6.33 2.80
N VAL A 9 1.95 -5.07 2.77
CA VAL A 9 2.31 -4.13 1.70
C VAL A 9 3.82 -3.91 1.68
N ALA A 10 4.42 -3.67 2.84
CA ALA A 10 5.85 -3.49 3.00
C ALA A 10 6.63 -4.73 2.54
N GLU A 11 6.22 -5.93 2.96
CA GLU A 11 6.81 -7.21 2.55
C GLU A 11 6.71 -7.45 1.03
N ARG A 12 5.56 -7.15 0.41
CA ARG A 12 5.37 -7.30 -1.04
C ARG A 12 6.25 -6.35 -1.86
N LEU A 13 6.42 -5.12 -1.38
CA LEU A 13 7.18 -4.09 -2.07
C LEU A 13 8.69 -4.13 -1.70
N GLY A 14 9.10 -5.04 -0.80
CA GLY A 14 10.48 -5.14 -0.33
C GLY A 14 10.96 -3.91 0.46
N VAL A 15 10.06 -3.16 1.07
CA VAL A 15 10.37 -1.93 1.80
C VAL A 15 9.99 -2.03 3.27
N SER A 16 10.45 -1.08 4.08
CA SER A 16 10.02 -0.95 5.48
C SER A 16 8.59 -0.41 5.60
N ILE A 17 7.88 -0.81 6.65
CA ILE A 17 6.51 -0.30 6.96
C ILE A 17 6.50 1.23 7.04
N ASN A 18 7.56 1.83 7.57
CA ASN A 18 7.69 3.28 7.65
C ASN A 18 7.73 3.93 6.26
N THR A 19 8.39 3.29 5.28
CA THR A 19 8.43 3.74 3.88
C THR A 19 7.04 3.72 3.26
N VAL A 20 6.23 2.69 3.55
CA VAL A 20 4.83 2.63 3.10
C VAL A 20 4.03 3.82 3.65
N TRP A 21 4.11 4.10 4.95
CA TRP A 21 3.43 5.28 5.53
C TRP A 21 3.96 6.60 5.00
N ARG A 22 5.26 6.66 4.69
CA ARG A 22 5.88 7.82 4.10
C ARG A 22 5.34 8.05 2.68
N TRP A 23 5.24 7.02 1.84
CA TRP A 23 4.62 7.11 0.52
C TRP A 23 3.15 7.49 0.58
N VAL A 24 2.39 7.00 1.55
CA VAL A 24 0.99 7.44 1.74
C VAL A 24 0.88 8.93 2.03
N ARG A 25 1.91 9.55 2.64
CA ARG A 25 1.94 10.99 2.96
C ARG A 25 2.56 11.83 1.85
N GLU A 26 3.58 11.31 1.18
CA GLU A 26 4.41 12.05 0.21
C GLU A 26 4.04 11.78 -1.26
N GLN A 27 3.47 10.62 -1.58
CA GLN A 27 3.13 10.23 -2.95
C GLN A 27 1.61 10.15 -3.11
N ASP A 28 1.05 11.04 -3.94
CA ASP A 28 -0.38 10.99 -4.28
C ASP A 28 -0.76 9.79 -5.14
N ASP A 29 0.22 9.21 -5.84
CA ASP A 29 0.05 8.04 -6.71
C ASP A 29 -0.05 6.72 -5.92
N PHE A 30 0.47 6.69 -4.68
CA PHE A 30 0.42 5.50 -3.86
C PHE A 30 -1.01 5.22 -3.36
N PRO A 31 -1.49 3.95 -3.37
CA PRO A 31 -2.85 3.63 -2.97
C PRO A 31 -3.17 4.09 -1.54
N LYS A 32 -4.20 4.93 -1.43
CA LYS A 32 -4.64 5.49 -0.15
C LYS A 32 -5.25 4.40 0.73
N PRO A 33 -4.90 4.35 2.02
CA PRO A 33 -5.33 3.27 2.88
C PRO A 33 -6.81 3.44 3.25
N LYS A 34 -7.59 2.37 3.14
CA LYS A 34 -9.01 2.36 3.52
C LYS A 34 -9.16 2.01 4.99
N LYS A 35 -9.90 2.83 5.74
CA LYS A 35 -10.31 2.49 7.11
C LYS A 35 -11.42 1.45 7.05
N LEU A 36 -11.13 0.21 7.46
CA LEU A 36 -12.13 -0.84 7.62
C LEU A 36 -12.73 -0.88 9.05
N GLY A 37 -12.16 -0.13 9.99
CA GLY A 37 -12.68 0.04 11.34
C GLY A 37 -11.94 1.15 12.09
N GLU A 38 -12.33 1.42 13.34
CA GLU A 38 -11.81 2.54 14.15
C GLU A 38 -10.28 2.59 14.28
N LYS A 39 -9.61 1.43 14.29
CA LYS A 39 -8.14 1.32 14.38
C LYS A 39 -7.50 0.51 13.27
N THR A 40 -8.25 0.14 12.23
CA THR A 40 -7.77 -0.79 11.19
C THR A 40 -7.75 -0.13 9.83
N THR A 41 -6.56 0.26 9.39
CA THR A 41 -6.31 0.71 8.02
C THR A 41 -5.76 -0.44 7.18
N ARG A 42 -6.28 -0.57 5.97
CA ARG A 42 -5.98 -1.67 5.04
C ARG A 42 -5.87 -1.15 3.63
N TRP A 43 -5.04 -1.83 2.84
CA TRP A 43 -4.91 -1.59 1.41
C TRP A 43 -5.63 -2.68 0.66
N ARG A 44 -6.20 -2.35 -0.49
CA ARG A 44 -6.71 -3.36 -1.41
C ARG A 44 -5.51 -3.96 -2.13
N LEU A 45 -5.49 -5.29 -2.22
CA LEU A 45 -4.41 -6.00 -2.91
C LEU A 45 -4.30 -5.55 -4.37
N ALA A 46 -5.43 -5.40 -5.06
CA ALA A 46 -5.44 -4.98 -6.47
C ALA A 46 -4.84 -3.58 -6.69
N ASP A 47 -5.12 -2.62 -5.81
CA ASP A 47 -4.57 -1.27 -5.92
C ASP A 47 -3.04 -1.25 -5.69
N VAL A 48 -2.54 -2.02 -4.73
CA VAL A 48 -1.09 -2.15 -4.47
C VAL A 48 -0.37 -2.87 -5.60
N ASP A 49 -1.00 -3.91 -6.15
CA ASP A 49 -0.46 -4.69 -7.27
C ASP A 49 -0.42 -3.85 -8.56
N ASN A 50 -1.50 -3.12 -8.87
CA ASN A 50 -1.54 -2.20 -10.01
C ASN A 50 -0.47 -1.11 -9.90
N TRP A 51 -0.31 -0.51 -8.72
CA TRP A 51 0.71 0.50 -8.49
C TRP A 51 2.15 -0.04 -8.66
N ALA A 52 2.40 -1.27 -8.19
CA ALA A 52 3.69 -1.92 -8.37
C ALA A 52 3.97 -2.21 -9.85
N ASN A 53 2.96 -2.69 -10.59
CA ASN A 53 3.06 -2.95 -12.03
C ASN A 53 3.26 -1.67 -12.86
N ASP A 54 2.63 -0.56 -12.49
CA ASP A 54 2.80 0.73 -13.16
C ASP A 54 4.27 1.19 -13.11
N ARG A 55 4.92 0.99 -11.96
CA ARG A 55 6.33 1.35 -11.77
C ARG A 55 7.35 0.40 -12.40
N GLU A 56 6.98 -0.84 -12.70
CA GLU A 56 7.88 -1.78 -13.40
C GLU A 56 7.97 -1.47 -14.90
N ARG A 57 7.06 -0.64 -15.43
CA ARG A 57 6.96 -0.30 -16.86
C ARG A 57 7.88 0.84 -17.34
N VAL A 58 9.02 1.06 -16.69
CA VAL A 58 10.05 2.04 -17.10
C VAL A 58 11.28 1.39 -17.72
#